data_AF-M5RGS1-F1
#
_entry.id   AF-M5RGS1-F1
#
_cell.length_a   1.000
_cell.length_b   1.000
_cell.length_c   1.000
_cell.angle_alpha   90.00
_cell.angle_beta   90.00
_cell.angle_gamma   90.00
#
_symmetry.space_group_name_H-M   'P 1'
#
loop_
_entity.id
_entity.type
_entity.pdbx_description
1 polymer ?
#
loop_
_entity_poly.entity_id
_entity_poly.type
_entity_poly.pdbx_seq_one_letter_code
_entity_poly.pdbx_strand_id
1 'polypeptide(L)'
;MKTFPIIRVVTKILIPYILLFAFYVQFHGDYGPGGGFQAGVIFAAALILYGLVFGLESVKRVAPPVVIEKLMALGVLVYGMTGVLTLFAWR
;
A
#
# COMPACT_ATOMS: atom_id res chain seq x y z
N MET A 1 17.81 -23.95 -0.67
CA MET A 1 17.33 -22.71 -1.32
C MET A 1 18.54 -21.88 -1.71
N LYS A 2 18.72 -21.52 -2.98
CA LYS A 2 19.82 -20.63 -3.36
C LYS A 2 19.55 -19.25 -2.77
N THR A 3 20.42 -18.79 -1.88
CA THR A 3 20.36 -17.44 -1.33
C THR A 3 20.83 -16.48 -2.42
N PHE A 4 19.99 -15.55 -2.86
CA PHE A 4 20.39 -14.47 -3.77
C PHE A 4 20.69 -13.21 -2.94
N PRO A 5 21.92 -13.07 -2.39
CA PRO A 5 22.24 -12.00 -1.45
C PRO A 5 22.09 -10.61 -2.08
N ILE A 6 22.48 -10.46 -3.35
CA ILE A 6 22.35 -9.19 -4.08
C ILE A 6 20.88 -8.78 -4.17
N ILE A 7 20.00 -9.68 -4.62
CA ILE A 7 18.56 -9.41 -4.74
C ILE A 7 17.98 -9.04 -3.37
N ARG A 8 18.32 -9.77 -2.30
CA ARG A 8 17.84 -9.44 -0.95
C ARG A 8 18.27 -8.05 -0.48
N VAL A 9 19.53 -7.66 -0.71
CA VAL A 9 20.04 -6.35 -0.32
C VAL A 9 19.37 -5.25 -1.14
N VAL A 10 19.30 -5.40 -2.46
CA VAL A 10 18.67 -4.44 -3.36
C VAL A 10 17.19 -4.26 -3.03
N THR A 11 16.45 -5.34 -2.78
CA THR A 11 15.04 -5.26 -2.38
C THR A 11 14.84 -4.49 -1.08
N LYS A 12 15.68 -4.71 -0.06
CA LYS A 12 15.62 -3.95 1.20
C LYS A 12 15.83 -2.45 0.98
N ILE A 13 16.73 -2.09 0.07
CA ILE A 13 16.99 -0.70 -0.27
C ILE A 13 15.81 -0.11 -1.06
N LEU A 14 15.25 -0.85 -2.03
CA LEU A 14 14.19 -0.35 -2.91
C LEU A 14 12.84 -0.16 -2.22
N ILE A 15 12.44 -1.05 -1.30
CA ILE A 15 11.14 -0.98 -0.63
C ILE A 15 10.82 0.43 -0.08
N PRO A 16 11.66 1.08 0.75
CA PRO A 16 11.34 2.41 1.26
C PRO A 16 11.15 3.45 0.15
N TYR A 17 11.91 3.38 -0.96
CA TYR A 17 11.72 4.30 -2.09
C TYR A 17 10.42 4.03 -2.85
N ILE A 18 10.04 2.75 -3.03
CA ILE A 18 8.76 2.37 -3.65
C ILE A 18 7.60 2.89 -2.81
N LEU A 19 7.66 2.70 -1.48
CA LEU A 19 6.62 3.17 -0.56
C LEU A 19 6.56 4.71 -0.50
N LEU A 20 7.72 5.38 -0.48
CA LEU A 20 7.78 6.85 -0.55
C LEU A 20 7.15 7.37 -1.84
N PHE A 21 7.43 6.71 -2.97
CA PHE A 21 6.81 7.06 -4.25
C PHE A 21 5.30 6.80 -4.25
N ALA A 22 4.84 5.71 -3.62
CA ALA A 22 3.41 5.45 -3.46
C ALA A 22 2.71 6.56 -2.65
N PHE A 23 3.34 7.04 -1.57
CA PHE A 23 2.85 8.20 -0.82
C PHE A 23 2.85 9.47 -1.67
N TYR A 24 3.90 9.72 -2.44
CA TYR A 24 3.93 10.86 -3.37
C TYR A 24 2.74 10.82 -4.34
N VAL A 25 2.48 9.67 -4.99
CA VAL A 25 1.36 9.48 -5.92
C VAL A 25 0.01 9.63 -5.23
N GLN A 26 -0.10 9.19 -3.97
CA GLN A 26 -1.33 9.35 -3.17
C GLN A 26 -1.65 10.82 -2.88
N PHE A 27 -0.64 11.61 -2.52
CA PHE A 27 -0.81 13.00 -2.06
C PHE A 27 -0.77 14.04 -3.19
N HIS A 28 -0.34 13.67 -4.39
CA HIS A 28 -0.27 14.58 -5.56
C HIS A 28 -1.21 14.15 -6.69
N GLY A 29 -2.20 13.31 -6.40
CA GLY A 29 -3.18 12.85 -7.39
C GLY A 29 -4.15 13.93 -7.88
N ASP A 30 -4.20 15.07 -7.22
CA ASP A 30 -4.99 16.25 -7.57
C ASP A 30 -4.27 17.22 -8.52
N TYR A 31 -2.94 17.29 -8.46
CA TYR A 31 -2.12 18.16 -9.31
C TYR A 31 -1.41 17.44 -10.46
N GLY A 32 -1.41 16.10 -10.48
CA GLY A 32 -0.72 15.30 -11.49
C GLY A 32 -1.40 13.96 -11.76
N PRO A 33 -0.90 13.18 -12.73
CA PRO A 33 -1.41 11.84 -12.99
C PRO A 33 -1.16 10.94 -11.77
N GLY A 34 -2.24 10.44 -11.16
CA GLY A 34 -2.13 9.68 -9.93
C GLY A 34 -3.45 9.55 -9.19
N GLY A 35 -3.36 9.31 -7.89
CA GLY A 35 -4.50 9.09 -7.00
C GLY A 35 -4.39 7.81 -6.18
N GLY A 36 -5.43 7.56 -5.38
CA GLY A 36 -5.42 6.48 -4.40
C GLY A 36 -5.33 5.08 -5.00
N PHE A 37 -5.92 4.85 -6.18
CA PHE A 37 -5.85 3.53 -6.83
C PHE A 37 -4.42 3.18 -7.28
N GLN A 38 -3.75 4.05 -8.04
CA GLN A 38 -2.37 3.77 -8.48
C GLN A 38 -1.41 3.71 -7.29
N ALA A 39 -1.56 4.59 -6.29
CA ALA A 39 -0.76 4.53 -5.06
C ALA A 39 -0.93 3.17 -4.36
N GLY A 40 -2.17 2.69 -4.23
CA GLY A 40 -2.47 1.37 -3.66
C GLY A 40 -1.81 0.22 -4.44
N VAL A 41 -1.82 0.26 -5.77
CA VAL A 41 -1.13 -0.74 -6.62
C VAL A 41 0.38 -0.72 -6.40
N ILE A 42 1.00 0.46 -6.25
CA ILE A 42 2.44 0.59 -5.97
C ILE A 42 2.77 0.02 -4.58
N PHE A 43 1.94 0.30 -3.56
CA PHE A 43 2.05 -0.32 -2.24
C PHE A 43 1.97 -1.85 -2.31
N ALA A 44 1.00 -2.39 -3.05
CA ALA A 44 0.85 -3.83 -3.24
C ALA A 44 2.07 -4.44 -3.95
N ALA A 45 2.62 -3.76 -4.96
CA ALA A 45 3.82 -4.20 -5.66
C ALA A 45 5.04 -4.29 -4.73
N ALA A 46 5.20 -3.37 -3.77
CA ALA A 46 6.25 -3.44 -2.76
C ALA A 46 6.12 -4.68 -1.87
N LEU A 47 4.89 -4.99 -1.42
CA LEU A 47 4.61 -6.20 -0.64
C LEU A 47 4.82 -7.49 -1.45
N ILE A 48 4.39 -7.51 -2.72
CA ILE A 48 4.61 -8.64 -3.63
C ILE A 48 6.12 -8.86 -3.83
N LEU A 49 6.89 -7.81 -4.11
CA LEU A 49 8.34 -7.89 -4.25
C LEU A 49 8.99 -8.44 -2.97
N TYR A 50 8.58 -7.96 -1.79
CA TYR A 50 9.06 -8.48 -0.51
C TYR A 50 8.73 -9.98 -0.35
N GLY A 51 7.54 -10.41 -0.75
CA GLY A 51 7.10 -11.81 -0.69
C GLY A 51 7.86 -12.73 -1.62
N LEU A 52 8.14 -12.28 -2.84
CA LEU A 52 8.92 -13.03 -3.83
C LEU A 52 10.37 -13.26 -3.34
N VAL A 53 10.94 -12.28 -2.63
CA VAL A 53 12.36 -12.31 -2.22
C VAL A 53 12.58 -12.95 -0.85
N PHE A 54 11.67 -12.72 0.10
CA PHE A 54 11.78 -13.17 1.49
C PHE A 54 10.79 -14.28 1.87
N GLY A 55 9.90 -14.67 0.97
CA GLY A 55 8.90 -15.71 1.17
C GLY A 55 7.58 -15.18 1.75
N LEU A 56 6.53 -15.99 1.57
CA LEU A 56 5.16 -15.66 1.97
C LEU A 56 5.01 -15.40 3.47
N GLU A 57 5.66 -16.22 4.31
CA GLU A 57 5.61 -16.06 5.76
C GLU A 57 6.24 -14.74 6.22
N SER A 58 7.28 -14.26 5.54
CA SER A 58 7.90 -12.97 5.84
C SER A 58 6.94 -11.81 5.51
N VAL A 59 6.23 -11.88 4.37
CA VAL A 59 5.19 -10.90 4.02
C VAL A 59 4.05 -10.91 5.04
N LYS A 60 3.53 -12.09 5.40
CA LYS A 60 2.42 -12.19 6.36
C LYS A 60 2.78 -11.66 7.75
N ARG A 61 4.06 -11.64 8.13
CA ARG A 61 4.52 -11.04 9.38
C ARG A 61 4.49 -9.51 9.35
N VAL A 62 4.88 -8.89 8.23
CA VAL A 62 4.89 -7.42 8.10
C VAL A 62 3.56 -6.84 7.65
N ALA A 63 2.77 -7.63 6.93
CA ALA A 63 1.42 -7.31 6.45
C ALA A 63 0.46 -8.46 6.80
N PRO A 64 0.06 -8.60 8.08
CA PRO A 64 -0.84 -9.66 8.51
C PRO A 64 -2.19 -9.56 7.79
N PRO A 65 -2.78 -10.66 7.27
CA PRO A 65 -4.05 -10.63 6.55
C PRO A 65 -5.18 -9.92 7.31
N VAL A 66 -5.30 -10.20 8.61
CA VAL A 66 -6.30 -9.56 9.49
C VAL A 66 -6.12 -8.04 9.57
N VAL A 67 -4.89 -7.55 9.52
CA VAL A 67 -4.62 -6.09 9.52
C VAL A 67 -5.02 -5.51 8.17
N ILE A 68 -4.66 -6.17 7.06
CA ILE A 68 -5.03 -5.73 5.70
C ILE A 68 -6.55 -5.70 5.53
N GLU A 69 -7.26 -6.72 5.98
CA GLU A 69 -8.73 -6.79 5.95
C GLU A 69 -9.37 -5.65 6.75
N LYS A 70 -8.86 -5.37 7.95
CA LYS A 70 -9.34 -4.24 8.76
C LYS A 70 -9.07 -2.89 8.10
N LEU A 71 -7.90 -2.71 7.48
CA LEU A 71 -7.57 -1.49 6.73
C LEU A 71 -8.46 -1.31 5.50
N MET A 72 -8.78 -2.39 4.78
CA MET A 72 -9.74 -2.35 3.67
C MET A 72 -11.13 -1.91 4.15
N ALA A 73 -11.64 -2.53 5.22
CA ALA A 73 -12.93 -2.15 5.81
C ALA A 73 -12.92 -0.68 6.27
N LEU A 74 -11.84 -0.23 6.91
CA LEU A 74 -11.65 1.16 7.31
C LEU A 74 -11.67 2.11 6.10
N GLY A 75 -10.99 1.77 5.00
CA GLY A 75 -11.00 2.58 3.78
C GLY A 75 -12.40 2.76 3.20
N VAL A 76 -13.18 1.67 3.13
CA VAL A 76 -14.58 1.71 2.69
C VAL A 76 -15.43 2.56 3.63
N LEU A 77 -15.24 2.41 4.95
CA LEU A 77 -15.94 3.21 5.95
C LEU A 77 -15.62 4.69 5.82
N VAL A 78 -14.35 5.08 5.67
CA VAL A 78 -13.95 6.48 5.49
C VAL A 78 -14.60 7.06 4.23
N TYR A 79 -14.52 6.35 3.09
CA TYR A 79 -15.17 6.79 1.86
C TYR A 79 -16.69 6.96 2.02
N GLY A 80 -17.39 5.98 2.59
CA GLY A 80 -18.84 6.07 2.83
C GLY A 80 -19.22 7.19 3.81
N MET A 81 -18.48 7.33 4.91
CA MET A 81 -18.73 8.37 5.93
C MET A 81 -18.55 9.77 5.36
N THR A 82 -17.56 10.01 4.50
CA THR A 82 -17.41 11.33 3.85
C THR A 82 -18.67 11.70 3.06
N GLY A 83 -19.23 10.77 2.29
CA GLY A 83 -20.50 10.99 1.58
C GLY A 83 -21.68 11.25 2.52
N VAL A 84 -21.87 10.40 3.53
CA VAL A 84 -22.97 10.52 4.51
C VAL A 84 -22.90 11.86 5.26
N LEU A 85 -21.71 12.24 5.75
CA LEU A 85 -21.53 13.52 6.46
C LEU A 85 -21.83 14.71 5.54
N THR A 86 -21.42 14.66 4.28
CA THR A 86 -21.74 15.74 3.32
C THR A 86 -23.25 15.85 3.05
N LEU A 87 -24.00 14.75 3.02
CA LEU A 87 -25.46 14.78 2.87
C LEU A 87 -26.15 15.48 4.04
N PHE A 88 -25.67 15.25 5.27
CA PHE A 88 -26.22 15.91 6.46
C PHE A 88 -25.76 17.36 6.60
N ALA A 89 -24.54 17.70 6.16
CA ALA A 89 -24.00 19.05 6.20
C ALA A 89 -24.61 19.97 5.12
N TRP A 90 -25.21 19.41 4.07
CA TRP A 90 -25.88 20.17 3.00
C TRP A 90 -27.35 20.51 3.33
N ARG A 91 -27.90 19.97 4.42
CA ARG A 91 -29.20 20.41 4.97
C ARG A 91 -29.02 21.66 5.81
#